data_AF-A0A532ALB5-F1
#
_entry.id   AF-A0A532ALB5-F1
#
_cell.length_a   1.000
_cell.length_b   1.000
_cell.length_c   1.000
_cell.angle_alpha   90.00
_cell.angle_beta   90.00
_cell.angle_gamma   90.00
#
_symmetry.space_group_name_H-M   'P 1'
#
loop_
_entity.id
_entity.type
_entity.pdbx_description
1 polymer ?
#
loop_
_entity_poly.entity_id
_entity_poly.type
_entity_poly.pdbx_seq_one_letter_code
_entity_poly.pdbx_strand_id
1 'polypeptide(L)' 'VITVMLRTIWIATFADLIFVMTEGGPAGSTATVPVYIYVSAFKSLDKGYASAVAVLLLVLLIVYAIALIGIRRSLVRHV' A
#
# COMPACT_ATOMS: atom_id res chain seq x y z
N VAL A 1 -12.25 -4.81 13.73
CA VAL A 1 -12.19 -4.98 12.26
C VAL A 1 -12.06 -3.65 11.53
N ILE A 2 -13.01 -2.71 11.72
CA ILE A 2 -12.96 -1.41 11.04
C ILE A 2 -11.65 -0.65 11.36
N THR A 3 -11.29 -0.57 12.64
CA THR A 3 -10.04 0.07 13.11
C THR A 3 -8.78 -0.56 12.52
N VAL A 4 -8.72 -1.90 12.51
CA VAL A 4 -7.61 -2.66 11.94
C VAL A 4 -7.49 -2.41 10.45
N MET A 5 -8.60 -2.48 9.72
CA MET A 5 -8.64 -2.23 8.27
C MET A 5 -8.14 -0.83 7.92
N LEU A 6 -8.68 0.21 8.57
CA LEU A 6 -8.25 1.60 8.34
C LEU A 6 -6.78 1.80 8.68
N ARG A 7 -6.31 1.28 9.82
CA ARG A 7 -4.92 1.40 10.25
C ARG A 7 -3.97 0.73 9.25
N THR A 8 -4.34 -0.44 8.73
CA THR A 8 -3.50 -1.15 7.76
C THR A 8 -3.42 -0.40 6.44
N ILE A 9 -4.55 0.10 5.93
CA ILE A 9 -4.60 0.89 4.68
C ILE A 9 -3.74 2.14 4.83
N TRP A 10 -3.89 2.85 5.94
CA TRP A 10 -3.10 4.05 6.23
C TRP A 10 -1.59 3.74 6.25
N ILE A 11 -1.19 2.64 6.88
CA ILE A 11 0.23 2.27 6.96
C ILE A 11 0.78 1.84 5.60
N ALA A 12 -0.01 1.09 4.82
CA ALA A 12 0.38 0.57 3.51
C ALA A 12 0.57 1.66 2.45
N THR A 13 0.12 2.90 2.69
CA THR A 13 0.26 4.02 1.76
C THR A 13 1.28 5.08 2.21
N PHE A 14 2.06 4.86 3.29
CA PHE A 14 3.08 5.80 3.77
C PHE A 14 4.31 5.88 2.84
N ALA A 15 4.16 6.53 1.69
CA ALA A 15 5.29 6.78 0.79
C ALA A 15 6.21 7.88 1.35
N ASP A 16 5.61 8.97 1.79
CA ASP A 16 6.23 10.20 2.27
C ASP A 16 7.12 9.96 3.50
N LEU A 17 6.59 9.31 4.53
CA LEU A 17 7.34 9.04 5.75
C LEU A 17 8.55 8.14 5.52
N ILE A 18 8.38 7.04 4.78
CA ILE A 18 9.45 6.07 4.51
C ILE A 18 10.52 6.70 3.61
N PHE A 19 10.09 7.51 2.64
CA PHE A 19 10.99 8.24 1.75
C PHE A 19 11.79 9.31 2.51
N VAL A 20 11.19 10.10 3.41
CA VAL A 20 11.93 11.09 4.21
C VAL A 20 12.95 10.43 5.15
N MET A 21 12.63 9.27 5.71
CA MET A 21 13.53 8.59 6.66
C MET A 21 14.71 7.90 6.00
N THR A 22 14.53 7.31 4.81
CA THR A 22 15.55 6.42 4.22
C THR A 22 15.75 6.60 2.72
N GLU A 23 14.88 7.35 2.05
CA GLU A 23 14.80 7.48 0.58
C GLU A 23 14.71 6.13 -0.16
N GLY A 24 14.35 5.04 0.54
CA GLY A 24 14.39 3.67 -0.01
C GLY A 24 15.76 2.97 0.08
N GLY A 25 16.73 3.50 0.84
CA GLY A 25 18.10 2.97 0.96
C GLY A 25 18.35 1.96 2.09
N PRO A 26 19.54 1.31 2.11
CA PRO A 26 20.58 1.33 1.06
C PRO A 26 20.22 0.38 -0.09
N ALA A 27 20.51 0.79 -1.33
CA ALA A 27 20.30 0.01 -2.55
C ALA A 27 18.87 -0.53 -2.78
N GLY A 28 17.83 0.19 -2.34
CA GLY A 28 16.43 -0.25 -2.51
C GLY A 28 15.91 -1.19 -1.41
N SER A 29 16.72 -1.51 -0.39
CA SER A 29 16.35 -2.45 0.67
C SER A 29 15.06 -2.06 1.44
N THR A 30 14.81 -0.76 1.62
CA THR A 30 13.61 -0.25 2.29
C THR A 30 12.56 0.27 1.31
N ALA A 31 12.75 0.07 0.01
CA ALA A 31 11.82 0.55 -1.00
C ALA A 31 10.51 -0.26 -0.96
N THR A 32 9.47 0.35 -0.42
CA THR A 32 8.11 -0.17 -0.46
C THR A 32 7.39 0.27 -1.74
N VAL A 33 6.29 -0.40 -2.09
CA VAL A 33 5.48 -0.06 -3.29
C VAL A 33 5.10 1.43 -3.34
N PRO A 34 4.66 2.08 -2.24
CA PRO A 34 4.37 3.51 -2.24
C PRO A 34 5.60 4.39 -2.50
N VAL A 35 6.76 4.02 -1.93
CA VAL A 35 8.04 4.73 -2.16
C VAL A 35 8.45 4.62 -3.62
N TYR A 36 8.28 3.45 -4.23
CA TYR A 36 8.57 3.24 -5.64
C TYR A 36 7.67 4.07 -6.56
N ILE A 37 6.38 4.17 -6.25
CA ILE A 37 5.44 5.05 -6.96
C ILE A 37 5.90 6.51 -6.84
N TYR A 38 6.29 6.94 -5.64
CA TYR A 38 6.77 8.31 -5.40
C TYR A 38 8.02 8.63 -6.21
N VAL A 39 9.03 7.76 -6.17
CA VAL A 39 10.28 7.94 -6.93
C VAL A 39 10.00 7.94 -8.44
N SER A 40 9.16 7.03 -8.94
CA SER A 40 8.82 6.95 -10.36
C SER A 40 8.04 8.19 -10.85
N ALA A 41 7.12 8.70 -10.04
CA ALA A 41 6.31 9.87 -10.38
C ALA A 41 7.10 11.19 -10.35
N PHE A 42 8.03 11.35 -9.39
CA PHE A 42 8.68 12.63 -9.10
C PHE A 42 10.17 12.69 -9.46
N LYS A 43 10.93 11.58 -9.37
CA LYS A 43 12.33 11.53 -9.82
C LYS A 43 12.47 11.13 -11.28
N SER A 44 11.82 10.03 -11.67
CA SER A 44 11.90 9.53 -13.07
C SER A 44 10.98 10.30 -14.02
N LEU A 45 10.05 11.11 -13.48
CA LEU A 45 9.03 11.85 -14.22
C LEU A 45 8.08 10.97 -15.07
N ASP A 46 8.14 9.65 -14.88
CA ASP A 46 7.30 8.65 -15.55
C ASP A 46 5.96 8.48 -14.84
N LYS A 47 5.16 9.54 -14.86
CA LYS A 47 3.86 9.60 -14.17
C LYS A 47 2.87 8.54 -14.68
N GLY A 48 2.94 8.17 -15.96
CA GLY A 48 2.07 7.15 -16.55
C GLY A 48 2.36 5.75 -16.01
N TYR A 49 3.63 5.42 -15.81
CA TYR A 49 4.01 4.15 -15.19
C TYR A 49 3.70 4.17 -13.68
N ALA A 50 3.99 5.27 -13.00
CA ALA A 50 3.69 5.43 -11.58
C ALA A 50 2.18 5.30 -11.28
N SER A 51 1.31 5.85 -12.13
CA SER A 51 -0.14 5.74 -11.97
C SER A 51 -0.64 4.31 -12.21
N ALA A 52 -0.07 3.57 -13.17
CA ALA A 52 -0.40 2.16 -13.39
C ALA A 52 -0.06 1.31 -12.14
N VAL A 53 1.11 1.52 -11.55
CA VAL A 53 1.52 0.82 -10.31
C VAL A 53 0.63 1.24 -9.12
N ALA A 54 0.22 2.51 -9.04
CA ALA A 54 -0.71 2.98 -8.01
C ALA A 54 -2.09 2.32 -8.12
N VAL A 55 -2.59 2.12 -9.35
CA VAL A 55 -3.85 1.40 -9.58
C VAL A 55 -3.73 -0.08 -9.19
N LEU A 56 -2.60 -0.73 -9.47
CA LEU A 56 -2.36 -2.10 -9.01
C LEU A 56 -2.33 -2.20 -7.47
N LEU A 57 -1.69 -1.24 -6.79
CA LEU A 57 -1.71 -1.17 -5.33
C LEU A 57 -3.13 -0.98 -4.80
N LEU A 58 -3.95 -0.13 -5.44
CA LEU A 58 -5.36 0.07 -5.08
C LEU A 58 -6.14 -1.26 -5.16
N VAL A 59 -6.00 -2.00 -6.27
CA VAL A 59 -6.67 -3.29 -6.46
C VAL A 59 -6.26 -4.27 -5.35
N LEU A 60 -4.97 -4.33 -5.01
CA LEU A 60 -4.46 -5.17 -3.94
C LEU A 60 -5.06 -4.81 -2.57
N LEU A 61 -5.19 -3.52 -2.27
CA LEU A 61 -5.82 -3.05 -1.02
C LEU A 61 -7.32 -3.36 -0.96
N ILE A 62 -8.03 -3.30 -2.10
CA ILE A 62 -9.43 -3.71 -2.19
C ILE A 62 -9.57 -5.21 -1.92
N VAL A 63 -8.74 -6.04 -2.54
CA VAL A 63 -8.73 -7.50 -2.30
C VAL A 63 -8.46 -7.81 -0.83
N TYR A 64 -7.49 -7.13 -0.22
CA TYR A 64 -7.21 -7.25 1.22
C TYR A 64 -8.42 -6.86 2.09
N ALA A 65 -9.08 -5.74 1.78
CA ALA A 65 -10.26 -5.29 2.52
C ALA A 65 -11.42 -6.29 2.41
N ILE A 66 -11.68 -6.83 1.22
CA ILE A 66 -12.72 -7.86 1.00
C ILE A 66 -12.37 -9.14 1.76
N ALA A 67 -11.12 -9.59 1.72
CA ALA A 67 -10.67 -10.78 2.43
C ALA A 67 -10.88 -10.65 3.94
N LEU A 68 -10.50 -9.51 4.54
CA LEU A 68 -10.73 -9.21 5.96
C LEU A 68 -12.22 -9.26 6.34
N ILE A 69 -13.08 -8.68 5.50
CA ILE A 69 -14.53 -8.68 5.72
C ILE A 69 -15.09 -10.10 5.57
N GLY A 70 -14.61 -10.88 4.60
CA GLY A 70 -14.98 -12.27 4.37
C GLY A 70 -14.63 -13.17 5.56
N ILE A 71 -13.39 -13.06 6.06
CA ILE A 71 -12.91 -13.80 7.24
C ILE A 71 -13.77 -13.47 8.46
N ARG A 72 -14.05 -12.17 8.70
CA ARG A 72 -14.96 -11.76 9.78
C ARG A 72 -16.34 -12.41 9.63
N ARG A 73 -16.91 -12.42 8.42
CA ARG A 73 -18.23 -13.01 8.15
C ARG A 73 -18.25 -14.52 8.38
N SER A 74 -17.16 -15.23 8.04
CA SER A 74 -17.04 -16.67 8.27
C SER A 74 -16.95 -17.01 9.76
N LEU A 75 -16.21 -16.21 10.54
CA LEU A 75 -16.10 -16.38 12.00
C LEU A 75 -17.44 -16.14 12.72
N VAL A 76 -18.23 -15.15 12.29
CA VAL A 76 -19.55 -14.85 12.88
C VAL A 76 -20.60 -15.90 12.49
N ARG A 77 -20.41 -16.63 11.38
CA ARG A 77 -21.33 -17.71 10.96
C ARG A 77 -21.11 -19.03 11.71
N HIS A 78 -19.97 -19.21 12.37
CA HIS A 78 -19.64 -20.41 13.13
C HIS A 78 -19.88 -20.28 14.65
N VAL A 79 -20.40 -19.14 15.12
CA VAL A 79 -20.88 -18.90 16.49
C VAL A 79 -22.39 -18.76 16.44
#